data_AF-A0A838RC02-F1
#
_entry.id   AF-A0A838RC02-F1
#
_cell.length_a   1.000
_cell.length_b   1.000
_cell.length_c   1.000
_cell.angle_alpha   90.00
_cell.angle_beta   90.00
_cell.angle_gamma   90.00
#
_symmetry.space_group_name_H-M   'P 1'
#
loop_
_entity.id
_entity.type
_entity.pdbx_description
1 polymer ?
#
loop_
_entity_poly.entity_id
_entity_poly.type
_entity_poly.pdbx_seq_one_letter_code
_entity_poly.pdbx_strand_id
1 'polypeptide(L)'
;MARKTTTPRHHAVLLLALLAASACGSDERGVGEGRGPADSAETGAASSAPQATRLATVDSLENPEAVRWDPDLELWFVSNVNGAAGTKDNNGYITRLKPDGAIDSLKFVAGGRRGVRLNAPKGIAIVGDTLWVADIDAVRGFNK
;
A
#
# COMPACT_ATOMS: atom_id res chain seq x y z
N MET A 1 54.30 17.27 5.57
CA MET A 1 54.32 17.81 4.18
C MET A 1 53.41 16.89 3.36
N ALA A 2 52.35 17.29 2.67
CA ALA A 2 52.01 18.53 1.98
C ALA A 2 50.49 18.83 2.11
N ARG A 3 50.13 20.12 2.06
CA ARG A 3 48.74 20.61 2.09
C ARG A 3 48.12 20.51 0.69
N LYS A 4 46.88 20.04 0.59
CA LYS A 4 45.99 20.37 -0.52
C LYS A 4 44.73 21.02 0.04
N THR A 5 44.53 22.25 -0.39
CA THR A 5 43.46 23.19 -0.06
C THR A 5 42.36 23.11 -1.10
N THR A 6 41.10 22.92 -0.69
CA THR A 6 39.94 23.40 -1.47
C THR A 6 38.75 23.66 -0.53
N THR A 7 38.36 24.93 -0.39
CA THR A 7 37.15 25.41 0.29
C THR A 7 36.07 25.75 -0.78
N PRO A 8 34.78 25.89 -0.39
CA PRO A 8 33.59 25.65 -1.22
C PRO A 8 33.10 26.89 -1.95
N ARG A 9 32.15 26.72 -2.89
CA ARG A 9 31.30 27.82 -3.38
C ARG A 9 29.85 27.37 -3.55
N HIS A 10 28.98 28.12 -2.89
CA HIS A 10 27.53 28.19 -3.04
C HIS A 10 27.14 28.76 -4.42
N HIS A 11 25.82 28.85 -4.65
CA HIS A 11 25.07 29.41 -5.80
C HIS A 11 24.62 28.30 -6.79
N ALA A 12 23.35 28.17 -7.20
CA ALA A 12 22.21 29.07 -7.10
C ALA A 12 20.91 28.24 -7.06
N VAL A 13 19.98 28.66 -6.19
CA VAL A 13 18.57 28.30 -6.24
C VAL A 13 17.96 29.04 -7.44
N LEU A 14 17.34 28.31 -8.38
CA LEU A 14 16.53 28.90 -9.43
C LEU A 14 15.07 28.45 -9.22
N LEU A 15 14.27 29.35 -8.64
CA LEU A 15 12.82 29.30 -8.71
C LEU A 15 12.39 29.61 -10.15
N LEU A 16 11.51 28.79 -10.73
CA LEU A 16 10.60 29.25 -11.77
C LEU A 16 9.22 28.65 -11.53
N ALA A 17 8.33 29.49 -11.02
CA ALA A 17 6.90 29.24 -10.93
C ALA A 17 6.25 29.58 -12.28
N LEU A 18 5.37 28.71 -12.79
CA LEU A 18 4.35 29.09 -13.75
C LEU A 18 3.03 28.39 -13.40
N LEU A 19 2.07 29.21 -12.96
CA LEU A 19 0.65 28.89 -12.89
C LEU A 19 0.06 28.90 -14.30
N ALA A 20 -0.73 27.88 -14.63
CA ALA A 20 -1.83 28.00 -15.59
C ALA A 20 -3.00 27.14 -15.11
N ALA A 21 -3.97 27.77 -14.45
CA ALA A 21 -5.27 27.19 -14.15
C ALA A 21 -6.13 27.30 -15.43
N SER A 22 -6.44 26.17 -16.05
CA SER A 22 -7.44 26.12 -17.12
C SER A 22 -8.71 25.47 -16.55
N ALA A 23 -9.60 26.33 -16.09
CA ALA A 23 -10.97 25.96 -15.74
C ALA A 23 -11.76 25.75 -17.04
N CYS A 24 -12.19 24.51 -17.31
CA CYS A 24 -13.27 24.27 -18.26
C CYS A 24 -14.58 24.20 -17.48
N GLY A 25 -15.45 25.15 -17.78
CA GLY A 25 -16.72 25.39 -17.11
C GLY A 25 -17.79 24.33 -17.39
N SER A 26 -18.76 24.32 -16.48
CA SER A 26 -20.03 23.63 -16.59
C SER A 26 -20.89 24.30 -17.68
N ASP A 27 -21.24 23.58 -18.73
CA ASP A 27 -22.32 23.96 -19.64
C ASP A 27 -23.58 23.22 -19.19
N GLU A 28 -24.42 23.90 -18.40
CA GLU A 28 -25.83 23.52 -18.21
C GLU A 28 -26.65 24.13 -19.34
N ARG A 29 -27.20 23.29 -20.21
CA ARG A 29 -28.25 23.70 -21.17
C ARG A 29 -29.38 22.68 -21.21
N GLY A 30 -30.52 23.14 -20.70
CA GLY A 30 -31.76 23.24 -21.49
C GLY A 30 -32.48 21.93 -21.81
N VAL A 31 -33.60 21.74 -21.10
CA VAL A 31 -34.68 20.81 -21.43
C VAL A 31 -35.22 21.06 -22.84
N GLY A 32 -35.31 20.00 -23.64
CA GLY A 32 -36.03 19.97 -24.91
C GLY A 32 -36.64 18.58 -25.11
N GLU A 33 -37.95 18.46 -24.90
CA GLU A 33 -38.75 17.28 -25.23
C GLU A 33 -38.79 17.06 -26.75
N GLY A 34 -38.40 15.85 -27.16
CA GLY A 34 -38.57 15.34 -28.51
C GLY A 34 -38.64 13.82 -28.49
N ARG A 35 -39.86 13.28 -28.50
CA ARG A 35 -40.10 11.84 -28.70
C ARG A 35 -39.87 11.48 -30.18
N GLY A 36 -38.91 10.61 -30.44
CA GLY A 36 -38.79 9.85 -31.67
C GLY A 36 -38.07 8.53 -31.37
N PRO A 37 -38.52 7.37 -31.89
CA PRO A 37 -37.84 6.11 -31.68
C PRO A 37 -36.69 6.02 -32.66
N ALA A 38 -35.46 6.03 -32.16
CA ALA A 38 -34.29 5.63 -32.93
C ALA A 38 -33.63 4.48 -32.18
N ASP A 39 -33.97 3.28 -32.65
CA ASP A 39 -33.16 2.08 -32.53
C ASP A 39 -31.72 2.42 -32.91
N SER A 40 -30.83 2.30 -31.95
CA SER A 40 -29.39 2.24 -32.15
C SER A 40 -28.84 1.48 -30.94
N ALA A 41 -29.06 0.16 -30.98
CA ALA A 41 -28.25 -0.76 -30.22
C ALA A 41 -26.78 -0.58 -30.66
N GLU A 42 -26.08 0.34 -30.00
CA GLU A 42 -24.62 0.30 -29.95
C GLU A 42 -24.26 -1.01 -29.25
N THR A 43 -23.99 -2.03 -30.07
CA THR A 43 -23.32 -3.25 -29.64
C THR A 43 -21.90 -2.86 -29.28
N GLY A 44 -21.73 -2.33 -28.07
CA GLY A 44 -20.43 -2.13 -27.47
C GLY A 44 -19.76 -3.49 -27.38
N ALA A 45 -18.69 -3.67 -28.16
CA ALA A 45 -17.84 -4.83 -28.04
C ALA A 45 -17.28 -4.87 -26.62
N ALA A 46 -17.79 -5.78 -25.80
CA ALA A 46 -17.33 -6.01 -24.45
C ALA A 46 -15.87 -6.47 -24.52
N SER A 47 -14.94 -5.60 -24.12
CA SER A 47 -13.55 -5.99 -23.88
C SER A 47 -13.51 -6.84 -22.61
N SER A 48 -13.25 -8.14 -22.76
CA SER A 48 -13.03 -9.01 -21.61
C SER A 48 -11.68 -8.69 -20.98
N ALA A 49 -11.70 -7.93 -19.89
CA ALA A 49 -10.50 -7.71 -19.08
C ALA A 49 -9.95 -9.05 -18.57
N PRO A 50 -8.63 -9.17 -18.35
CA PRO A 50 -8.04 -10.35 -17.74
C PRO A 50 -8.71 -10.64 -16.38
N GLN A 51 -9.15 -11.88 -16.20
CA GLN A 51 -9.69 -12.36 -14.93
C GLN A 51 -8.54 -12.72 -13.99
N ALA A 52 -8.60 -12.26 -12.74
CA ALA A 52 -7.66 -12.69 -11.72
C ALA A 52 -7.83 -14.19 -11.45
N THR A 53 -6.73 -14.95 -11.51
CA THR A 53 -6.73 -16.36 -11.10
C THR A 53 -6.42 -16.43 -9.60
N ARG A 54 -7.26 -17.12 -8.83
CA ARG A 54 -6.96 -17.40 -7.43
C ARG A 54 -5.74 -18.33 -7.37
N LEU A 55 -4.66 -17.85 -6.74
CA LEU A 55 -3.44 -18.64 -6.54
C LEU A 55 -3.56 -19.56 -5.31
N ALA A 56 -4.07 -19.02 -4.20
CA ALA A 56 -4.15 -19.74 -2.95
C ALA A 56 -5.27 -19.21 -2.04
N THR A 57 -5.65 -20.02 -1.05
CA THR A 57 -6.38 -19.61 0.14
C THR A 57 -5.49 -19.92 1.34
N VAL A 58 -5.34 -18.97 2.27
CA VAL A 58 -4.52 -19.15 3.47
C VAL A 58 -5.41 -19.04 4.69
N ASP A 59 -5.51 -20.15 5.41
CA ASP A 59 -6.31 -20.25 6.63
C ASP A 59 -5.48 -19.92 7.87
N SER A 60 -6.13 -19.89 9.04
CA SER A 60 -5.48 -19.72 10.36
C SER A 60 -4.82 -18.35 10.61
N LEU A 61 -5.15 -17.34 9.80
CA LEU A 61 -4.82 -15.94 10.05
C LEU A 61 -5.85 -15.30 10.99
N GLU A 62 -5.40 -14.47 11.92
CA GLU A 62 -6.23 -13.89 12.98
C GLU A 62 -6.52 -12.42 12.67
N ASN A 63 -7.67 -12.16 12.02
CA ASN A 63 -8.10 -10.84 11.54
C ASN A 63 -7.01 -10.15 10.68
N PRO A 64 -6.70 -10.69 9.49
CA PRO A 64 -5.72 -10.10 8.58
C PRO A 64 -6.23 -8.79 7.99
N GLU A 65 -5.36 -7.79 7.83
CA GLU A 65 -5.75 -6.43 7.42
C GLU A 65 -5.05 -5.93 6.15
N ALA A 66 -3.77 -6.26 5.97
CA ALA A 66 -2.99 -5.82 4.82
C ALA A 66 -2.01 -6.91 4.39
N VAL A 67 -1.67 -6.93 3.10
CA VAL A 67 -0.70 -7.84 2.49
C VAL A 67 0.25 -7.07 1.58
N ARG A 68 1.54 -7.40 1.62
CA ARG A 68 2.57 -6.77 0.78
C ARG A 68 3.58 -7.80 0.26
N TRP A 69 3.77 -7.83 -1.05
CA TRP A 69 4.83 -8.61 -1.71
C TRP A 69 6.19 -7.94 -1.54
N ASP A 70 7.23 -8.73 -1.28
CA ASP A 70 8.62 -8.35 -1.40
C ASP A 70 9.29 -9.14 -2.52
N PRO A 71 9.68 -8.49 -3.63
CA PRO A 71 10.33 -9.19 -4.75
C PRO A 71 11.77 -9.63 -4.44
N ASP A 72 12.45 -9.04 -3.46
CA ASP A 72 13.84 -9.40 -3.12
C ASP A 72 13.89 -10.71 -2.33
N LEU A 73 12.89 -10.92 -1.47
CA LEU A 73 12.77 -12.10 -0.61
C LEU A 73 11.83 -13.18 -1.17
N GLU A 74 11.04 -12.83 -2.18
CA GLU A 74 9.95 -13.65 -2.72
C GLU A 74 8.94 -14.10 -1.64
N LEU A 75 8.60 -13.17 -0.73
CA LEU A 75 7.67 -13.39 0.36
C LEU A 75 6.53 -12.37 0.37
N TRP A 76 5.35 -12.82 0.79
CA TRP A 76 4.27 -11.94 1.22
C TRP A 76 4.36 -11.69 2.72
N PHE A 77 4.24 -10.42 3.13
CA PHE A 77 4.03 -10.03 4.52
C PHE A 77 2.55 -9.72 4.75
N VAL A 78 1.96 -10.28 5.80
CA VAL A 78 0.54 -10.07 6.15
C VAL A 78 0.44 -9.55 7.57
N SER A 79 -0.25 -8.42 7.78
CA SER A 79 -0.57 -7.92 9.13
C SER A 79 -1.78 -8.63 9.69
N ASN A 80 -1.70 -9.08 10.94
CA ASN A 80 -2.77 -9.74 11.66
C ASN A 80 -3.03 -8.98 12.96
N VAL A 81 -4.27 -8.54 13.14
CA VAL A 81 -4.69 -7.78 14.32
C VAL A 81 -4.71 -8.64 15.57
N ASN A 82 -5.14 -9.90 15.45
CA ASN A 82 -5.35 -10.80 16.59
C ASN A 82 -6.31 -10.23 17.66
N GLY A 83 -7.58 -10.04 17.29
CA GLY A 83 -8.61 -9.51 18.19
C GLY A 83 -9.28 -8.25 17.63
N ALA A 84 -9.62 -7.31 18.51
CA ALA A 84 -10.37 -6.12 18.12
C ALA A 84 -9.47 -5.03 17.51
N ALA A 85 -9.93 -4.39 16.44
CA ALA A 85 -9.14 -3.51 15.56
C ALA A 85 -8.47 -2.29 16.22
N GLY A 86 -8.91 -1.88 17.42
CA GLY A 86 -8.40 -0.70 18.15
C GLY A 86 -7.79 -1.01 19.52
N THR A 87 -7.63 -2.28 19.89
CA THR A 87 -7.10 -2.66 21.20
C THR A 87 -5.57 -2.60 21.22
N LYS A 88 -4.99 -2.03 22.28
CA LYS A 88 -3.54 -1.97 22.52
C LYS A 88 -3.07 -3.08 23.49
N ASP A 89 -3.36 -4.33 23.15
CA ASP A 89 -3.09 -5.53 23.96
C ASP A 89 -1.75 -6.22 23.65
N ASN A 90 -0.99 -5.68 22.68
CA ASN A 90 0.34 -6.15 22.32
C ASN A 90 0.37 -7.62 21.83
N ASN A 91 -0.68 -8.09 21.16
CA ASN A 91 -0.77 -9.47 20.68
C ASN A 91 -0.76 -9.62 19.14
N GLY A 92 -0.76 -8.50 18.40
CA GLY A 92 -0.72 -8.47 16.95
C GLY A 92 0.60 -9.01 16.38
N TYR A 93 0.56 -9.46 15.12
CA TYR A 93 1.70 -10.09 14.49
C TYR A 93 1.75 -9.93 12.98
N ILE A 94 2.92 -10.15 12.40
CA ILE A 94 3.16 -10.24 10.96
C ILE A 94 3.43 -11.69 10.58
N THR A 95 2.71 -12.18 9.57
CA THR A 95 2.95 -13.49 8.93
C THR A 95 3.78 -13.30 7.68
N ARG A 96 4.67 -14.26 7.38
CA ARG A 96 5.32 -14.42 6.08
C ARG A 96 4.75 -15.62 5.34
N LEU A 97 4.42 -15.43 4.07
CA LEU A 97 3.95 -16.48 3.16
C LEU A 97 4.86 -16.56 1.94
N LYS A 98 5.00 -17.77 1.41
CA LYS A 98 5.64 -18.07 0.13
C LYS A 98 4.75 -17.65 -1.06
N PRO A 99 5.27 -17.63 -2.30
CA PRO A 99 4.49 -17.22 -3.48
C PRO A 99 3.21 -18.05 -3.69
N ASP A 100 3.24 -19.32 -3.28
CA ASP A 100 2.13 -20.28 -3.38
C ASP A 100 1.13 -20.19 -2.20
N GLY A 101 1.32 -19.23 -1.29
CA GLY A 101 0.48 -19.05 -0.09
C GLY A 101 0.87 -19.96 1.08
N ALA A 102 1.86 -20.84 0.95
CA ALA A 102 2.34 -21.63 2.09
C ALA A 102 2.93 -20.72 3.17
N ILE A 103 2.66 -21.02 4.44
CA ILE A 103 3.19 -20.26 5.56
C ILE A 103 4.70 -20.51 5.68
N ASP A 104 5.50 -19.46 5.49
CA ASP A 104 6.93 -19.47 5.84
C ASP A 104 7.09 -19.30 7.35
N SER A 105 6.43 -18.29 7.92
CA SER A 105 6.45 -18.03 9.36
C SER A 105 5.15 -17.38 9.80
N LEU A 106 4.36 -18.06 10.64
CA LEU A 106 3.08 -17.55 11.10
C LEU A 106 3.23 -16.25 11.91
N LYS A 107 4.22 -16.21 12.81
CA LYS A 107 4.48 -15.08 13.72
C LYS A 107 5.94 -14.62 13.58
N PHE A 108 6.29 -14.09 12.40
CA PHE A 108 7.62 -13.56 12.08
C PHE A 108 8.00 -12.40 13.01
N VAL A 109 7.14 -11.38 13.06
CA VAL A 109 7.15 -10.32 14.07
C VAL A 109 5.90 -10.51 14.93
N ALA A 110 6.02 -10.42 16.25
CA ALA A 110 4.88 -10.58 17.14
C ALA A 110 5.02 -9.74 18.39
N GLY A 111 3.95 -9.04 18.75
CA GLY A 111 3.84 -8.33 20.02
C GLY A 111 4.14 -9.24 21.21
N GLY A 112 4.78 -8.68 22.23
CA GLY A 112 5.14 -9.39 23.46
C GLY A 112 6.32 -10.36 23.32
N ARG A 113 6.88 -10.55 22.12
CA ARG A 113 8.04 -11.42 21.89
C ARG A 113 9.30 -10.57 21.66
N ARG A 114 10.38 -10.90 22.37
CA ARG A 114 11.72 -10.27 22.19
C ARG A 114 11.71 -8.73 22.29
N GLY A 115 10.85 -8.18 23.15
CA GLY A 115 10.71 -6.72 23.32
C GLY A 115 9.94 -6.02 22.22
N VAL A 116 9.41 -6.75 21.23
CA VAL A 116 8.53 -6.17 20.20
C VAL A 116 7.24 -5.70 20.86
N ARG A 117 6.87 -4.46 20.54
CA ARG A 117 5.53 -3.94 20.79
C ARG A 117 4.79 -3.83 19.46
N LEU A 118 3.67 -4.53 19.35
CA LEU A 118 2.82 -4.56 18.16
C LEU A 118 1.42 -4.96 18.60
N ASN A 119 0.44 -4.10 18.40
CA ASN A 119 -0.89 -4.28 18.97
C ASN A 119 -1.90 -4.77 17.93
N ALA A 120 -2.28 -3.91 16.99
CA ALA A 120 -3.32 -4.21 16.01
C ALA A 120 -2.87 -3.73 14.61
N PRO A 121 -1.81 -4.33 14.04
CA PRO A 121 -1.17 -3.83 12.84
C PRO A 121 -2.13 -3.74 11.64
N LYS A 122 -2.00 -2.67 10.85
CA LYS A 122 -2.81 -2.35 9.67
C LYS A 122 -1.92 -2.27 8.43
N GLY A 123 -1.96 -1.16 7.71
CA GLY A 123 -1.18 -0.96 6.48
C GLY A 123 0.31 -1.25 6.65
N ILE A 124 0.89 -1.84 5.60
CA ILE A 124 2.30 -2.23 5.51
C ILE A 124 2.92 -1.56 4.29
N ALA A 125 4.16 -1.06 4.44
CA ALA A 125 5.01 -0.63 3.34
C ALA A 125 6.43 -1.20 3.50
N ILE A 126 7.14 -1.38 2.39
CA ILE A 126 8.54 -1.82 2.39
C ILE A 126 9.39 -0.70 1.79
N VAL A 127 10.43 -0.29 2.49
CA VAL A 127 11.42 0.70 2.03
C VAL A 127 12.81 0.19 2.37
N GLY A 128 13.61 -0.13 1.35
CA GLY A 128 14.88 -0.85 1.52
C GLY A 128 14.66 -2.16 2.29
N ASP A 129 15.43 -2.35 3.36
CA ASP A 129 15.36 -3.53 4.24
C ASP A 129 14.34 -3.39 5.38
N THR A 130 13.51 -2.33 5.36
CA THR A 130 12.58 -2.04 6.44
C THR A 130 11.14 -2.30 6.03
N LEU A 131 10.49 -3.16 6.80
CA LEU A 131 9.04 -3.35 6.85
C LEU A 131 8.43 -2.32 7.81
N TRP A 132 7.73 -1.33 7.26
CA TRP A 132 6.98 -0.33 8.00
C TRP A 132 5.54 -0.77 8.21
N VAL A 133 5.06 -0.69 9.45
CA VAL A 133 3.73 -1.16 9.85
C VAL A 133 3.01 -0.07 10.65
N ALA A 134 1.80 0.30 10.23
CA ALA A 134 0.93 1.16 11.02
C ALA A 134 0.31 0.35 12.19
N ASP A 135 0.53 0.78 13.43
CA ASP A 135 0.13 0.10 14.66
C ASP A 135 -0.61 1.07 15.60
N ILE A 136 -1.87 1.34 15.28
CA ILE A 136 -2.77 2.26 15.99
C ILE A 136 -2.22 3.69 16.12
N ASP A 137 -1.36 3.94 17.11
CA ASP A 137 -0.80 5.25 17.46
C ASP A 137 0.69 5.39 17.14
N ALA A 138 1.28 4.38 16.50
CA ALA A 138 2.68 4.38 16.11
C ALA A 138 2.86 3.81 14.70
N VAL A 139 3.98 4.18 14.07
CA VAL A 139 4.53 3.45 12.93
C VAL A 139 5.73 2.66 13.44
N ARG A 140 5.74 1.36 13.18
CA ARG A 140 6.79 0.42 13.61
C ARG A 140 7.66 0.08 12.40
N GLY A 141 8.98 0.06 12.59
CA GLY A 141 9.92 -0.44 11.60
C GLY A 141 10.53 -1.77 12.07
N PHE A 142 10.52 -2.76 11.19
CA PHE A 142 11.19 -4.05 11.41
C PHE A 142 12.12 -4.35 10.24
N ASN A 143 13.23 -5.03 10.49
CA ASN A 143 14.00 -5.62 9.41
C ASN A 143 13.16 -6.74 8.76
N LYS A 144 13.04 -6.71 7.43
CA LYS A 144 12.16 -7.59 6.65
C LYS A 144 12.71 -9.03 6.53
#